data_AF-A0A8T2TLW7-F1
#
_entry.id   AF-A0A8T2TLW7-F1
#
_cell.length_a   1.000
_cell.length_b   1.000
_cell.length_c   1.000
_cell.angle_alpha   90.00
_cell.angle_beta   90.00
_cell.angle_gamma   90.00
#
_symmetry.space_group_name_H-M   'P 1'
#
loop_
_entity.id
_entity.type
_entity.pdbx_description
1 polymer ?
#
loop_
_entity_poly.entity_id
_entity_poly.type
_entity_poly.pdbx_seq_one_letter_code
_entity_poly.pdbx_strand_id
1 'polypeptide(L)'
;MMIAIRDLKNASCSFDDRQRALKELLELVEPIYNSNDLHKLGGLVVVVRELDRPEQELRILAAWVLGKASQNNELVQRQLLELDVIPRLMEMVRSRSTEEAVKALYALSAVVRNHPMGQERFYLLDGQSLLEDLMRDTGADVRLHRKSLFLVADLAEQQKEFFDVLSKYEPSKSYLMAVVSLLNTDDLDTQEKALMAIHSLGVTTDTVYNLLKQECDVQSVLLKLQLELDTLWQSDSNNDFVRDLHLLCQKVRSIFSDGRDGNTSMQ
;
A
#
# COMPACT_ATOMS: atom_id res chain seq x y z
N MET A 1 8.86 27.10 4.76
CA MET A 1 9.75 25.99 4.29
C MET A 1 11.19 26.15 4.78
N MET A 2 11.95 27.16 4.33
CA MET A 2 13.36 27.31 4.75
C MET A 2 13.54 27.43 6.28
N ILE A 3 12.60 28.10 6.95
CA ILE A 3 12.58 28.23 8.41
C ILE A 3 12.43 26.84 9.06
N ALA A 4 11.40 26.08 8.70
CA ALA A 4 11.20 24.72 9.18
C ALA A 4 12.42 23.80 8.93
N ILE A 5 13.02 23.85 7.73
CA ILE A 5 14.22 23.07 7.42
C ILE A 5 15.39 23.49 8.32
N ARG A 6 15.59 24.80 8.54
CA ARG A 6 16.64 25.32 9.42
C ARG A 6 16.42 24.86 10.86
N ASP A 7 15.18 24.91 11.35
CA ASP A 7 14.83 24.47 12.70
C ASP A 7 15.14 22.97 12.87
N LEU A 8 14.82 22.12 11.88
CA LEU A 8 15.14 20.70 11.94
C LEU A 8 16.65 20.39 11.81
N LYS A 9 17.41 21.22 11.07
CA LYS A 9 18.88 21.13 10.99
C LYS A 9 19.58 21.46 12.31
N ASN A 10 18.95 22.26 13.17
CA ASN A 10 19.52 22.63 14.46
C ASN A 10 19.43 21.45 15.43
N ALA A 11 20.57 20.85 15.80
CA ALA A 11 20.62 19.72 16.72
C ALA A 11 20.01 20.03 18.09
N SER A 12 20.14 21.28 18.57
CA SER A 12 19.60 21.75 19.85
C SER A 12 18.14 22.20 19.79
N CYS A 13 17.47 22.02 18.66
CA CYS A 13 16.06 22.34 18.50
C CYS A 13 15.20 21.51 19.45
N SER A 14 14.28 22.16 20.16
CA SER A 14 13.39 21.51 21.12
C SER A 14 12.43 20.54 20.42
N PHE A 15 11.85 19.61 21.19
CA PHE A 15 10.81 18.71 20.68
C PHE A 15 9.64 19.48 20.05
N ASP A 16 9.13 20.51 20.75
CA ASP A 16 7.98 21.30 20.29
C ASP A 16 8.29 22.05 18.99
N ASP A 17 9.51 22.60 18.88
CA ASP A 17 9.95 23.30 17.67
C ASP A 17 10.12 22.35 16.48
N ARG A 18 10.65 21.14 16.70
CA ARG A 18 10.73 20.09 15.67
C ARG A 18 9.35 19.67 15.21
N GLN A 19 8.44 19.44 16.16
CA GLN A 19 7.06 19.07 15.87
C GLN A 19 6.37 20.16 15.05
N ARG A 20 6.52 21.42 15.43
CA ARG A 20 6.01 22.59 14.70
C ARG A 20 6.59 22.66 13.29
N ALA A 21 7.90 22.47 13.14
CA ALA A 21 8.57 22.50 11.85
C ALA A 21 8.09 21.37 10.92
N LEU A 22 7.91 20.14 11.42
CA LEU A 22 7.37 19.03 10.63
C LEU A 22 5.91 19.28 10.21
N LYS A 23 5.08 19.85 11.09
CA LYS A 23 3.70 20.24 10.76
C LYS A 23 3.66 21.33 9.69
N GLU A 24 4.52 22.35 9.78
CA GLU A 24 4.65 23.37 8.73
C GLU A 24 5.07 22.73 7.40
N LEU A 25 6.06 21.82 7.41
CA LEU A 25 6.45 21.11 6.19
C LEU A 25 5.32 20.29 5.60
N LEU A 26 4.48 19.65 6.42
CA LEU A 26 3.36 18.83 5.96
C LEU A 26 2.34 19.62 5.13
N GLU A 27 2.10 20.87 5.49
CA GLU A 27 1.25 21.79 4.70
C GLU A 27 1.99 22.25 3.44
N LEU A 28 3.27 22.60 3.57
CA LEU A 28 4.03 23.18 2.49
C LEU A 28 4.39 22.22 1.36
N VAL A 29 4.48 20.91 1.62
CA VAL A 29 4.75 19.89 0.59
C VAL A 29 3.50 19.53 -0.23
N GLU A 30 2.32 20.02 0.14
CA GLU A 30 1.09 19.67 -0.58
C GLU A 30 1.10 20.09 -2.07
N PRO A 31 1.59 21.29 -2.45
CA PRO A 31 1.84 21.60 -3.85
C PRO A 31 3.07 20.86 -4.40
N ILE A 32 2.92 20.21 -5.55
CA ILE A 32 4.00 19.41 -6.18
C ILE A 32 5.30 20.21 -6.40
N TYR A 33 5.21 21.48 -6.78
CA TYR A 33 6.38 22.34 -6.99
C TYR A 33 7.18 22.55 -5.69
N ASN A 34 6.50 22.74 -4.57
CA ASN A 34 7.13 22.88 -3.26
C ASN A 34 7.80 21.57 -2.82
N SER A 35 7.13 20.43 -3.05
CA SER A 35 7.72 19.10 -2.83
C SER A 35 9.01 18.90 -3.62
N ASN A 36 9.05 19.35 -4.88
CA ASN A 36 10.23 19.26 -5.73
C ASN A 36 11.39 20.15 -5.25
N ASP A 37 11.08 21.28 -4.60
CA ASP A 37 12.07 22.17 -4.02
C ASP A 37 12.57 21.70 -2.65
N LEU A 38 11.82 20.84 -1.95
CA LEU A 38 12.19 20.33 -0.63
C LEU A 38 13.58 19.68 -0.63
N HIS A 39 13.89 18.86 -1.63
CA HIS A 39 15.21 18.24 -1.74
C HIS A 39 16.31 19.26 -2.04
N LYS A 40 16.07 20.23 -2.94
CA LYS A 40 17.04 21.26 -3.32
C LYS A 40 17.47 22.10 -2.11
N LEU A 41 16.57 22.31 -1.16
CA LEU A 41 16.83 23.03 0.09
C LEU A 41 17.49 22.16 1.17
N GLY A 42 17.78 20.89 0.86
CA GLY A 42 18.28 19.88 1.79
C GLY A 42 17.23 19.43 2.81
N GLY A 43 15.94 19.67 2.54
CA GLY A 43 14.84 19.33 3.42
C GLY A 43 14.57 17.84 3.50
N LEU A 44 14.58 17.10 2.38
CA LEU A 44 14.35 15.64 2.40
C LEU A 44 15.35 14.91 3.29
N VAL A 45 16.65 15.23 3.17
CA VAL A 45 17.71 14.64 4.01
C VAL A 45 17.41 14.84 5.49
N VAL A 46 16.90 16.01 5.85
CA VAL A 46 16.62 16.36 7.25
C VAL A 46 15.36 15.66 7.74
N VAL A 47 14.28 15.61 6.94
CA VAL A 47 13.06 14.89 7.31
C VAL A 47 13.32 13.38 7.44
N VAL A 48 14.14 12.78 6.57
CA VAL A 48 14.53 11.37 6.68
C VAL A 48 15.23 11.09 8.01
N ARG A 49 16.14 11.98 8.46
CA ARG A 49 16.78 11.84 9.80
C ARG A 49 15.79 11.90 10.96
N GLU A 50 14.65 12.57 10.79
CA GLU A 50 13.63 12.59 11.84
C GLU A 50 12.89 11.25 11.99
N LEU A 51 13.02 10.31 11.03
CA LEU A 51 12.54 8.93 11.20
C LEU A 51 13.33 8.15 12.25
N ASP A 52 14.54 8.58 12.61
CA ASP A 52 15.40 7.89 13.60
C ASP A 52 15.30 8.49 15.01
N ARG A 53 14.34 9.41 15.23
CA ARG A 53 14.13 10.05 16.52
C ARG A 53 13.56 9.08 17.55
N PRO A 54 13.94 9.18 18.84
CA PRO A 54 13.33 8.37 19.89
C PRO A 54 11.85 8.72 20.09
N GLU A 55 11.47 9.97 19.84
CA GLU A 55 10.09 10.44 19.97
C GLU A 55 9.22 9.95 18.82
N GLN A 56 8.21 9.15 19.15
CA GLN A 56 7.31 8.51 18.18
C GLN A 56 6.54 9.54 17.34
N GLU A 57 6.11 10.64 17.96
CA GLU A 57 5.35 11.71 17.31
C GLU A 57 6.15 12.36 16.18
N LEU A 58 7.47 12.52 16.35
CA LEU A 58 8.35 13.05 15.30
C LEU A 58 8.49 12.07 14.15
N ARG A 59 8.64 10.76 14.44
CA ARG A 59 8.71 9.72 13.41
C ARG A 59 7.42 9.66 12.59
N ILE A 60 6.26 9.71 13.24
CA ILE A 60 4.93 9.77 12.61
C ILE A 60 4.83 10.96 11.66
N LEU A 61 5.17 12.16 12.13
CA LEU A 61 5.08 13.37 11.33
C LEU A 61 6.08 13.35 10.16
N ALA A 62 7.30 12.88 10.38
CA ALA A 62 8.31 12.74 9.35
C ALA A 62 7.85 11.78 8.24
N ALA A 63 7.39 10.58 8.59
CA ALA A 63 6.83 9.64 7.62
C ALA A 63 5.67 10.26 6.84
N TRP A 64 4.80 11.02 7.51
CA TRP A 64 3.69 11.69 6.84
C TRP A 64 4.14 12.78 5.85
N VAL A 65 5.12 13.62 6.21
CA VAL A 65 5.71 14.61 5.31
C VAL A 65 6.31 13.92 4.08
N LEU A 66 7.07 12.85 4.28
CA LEU A 66 7.67 12.09 3.18
C LEU A 66 6.63 11.48 2.26
N GLY A 67 5.60 10.83 2.83
CA GLY A 67 4.52 10.25 2.06
C GLY A 67 3.74 11.28 1.25
N LYS A 68 3.44 12.46 1.81
CA LYS A 68 2.81 13.55 1.05
C LYS A 68 3.72 14.05 -0.07
N ALA A 69 5.01 14.24 0.20
CA ALA A 69 5.94 14.80 -0.76
C ALA A 69 6.19 13.86 -1.96
N SER A 70 6.18 12.54 -1.73
CA SER A 70 6.47 11.53 -2.73
C SER A 70 5.22 11.00 -3.46
N GLN A 71 4.01 11.28 -2.96
CA GLN A 71 2.77 10.74 -3.53
C GLN A 71 2.61 11.17 -4.99
N ASN A 72 2.63 10.19 -5.90
CA ASN A 72 2.57 10.40 -7.35
C ASN A 72 3.62 11.41 -7.86
N ASN A 73 4.81 11.43 -7.26
CA ASN A 73 5.87 12.37 -7.58
C ASN A 73 7.20 11.64 -7.81
N GLU A 74 7.44 11.22 -9.06
CA GLU A 74 8.62 10.45 -9.47
C GLU A 74 9.96 11.12 -9.09
N LEU A 75 10.02 12.46 -9.10
CA LEU A 75 11.24 13.17 -8.72
C LEU A 75 11.58 12.93 -7.25
N VAL A 76 10.60 13.12 -6.36
CA VAL A 76 10.79 12.94 -4.91
C VAL A 76 10.94 11.46 -4.55
N GLN A 77 10.23 10.56 -5.24
CA GLN A 77 10.38 9.11 -5.07
C GLN A 77 11.82 8.67 -5.35
N ARG A 78 12.43 9.10 -6.48
CA ARG A 78 13.83 8.80 -6.80
C ARG A 78 14.79 9.35 -5.76
N GLN A 79 14.60 10.60 -5.33
CA GLN A 79 15.43 11.22 -4.30
C GLN A 79 15.34 10.47 -2.95
N LEU A 80 14.17 9.95 -2.59
CA LEU A 80 14.00 9.15 -1.38
C LEU A 80 14.62 7.76 -1.48
N LEU A 81 14.61 7.18 -2.68
CA LEU A 81 15.30 5.93 -2.97
C LEU A 81 16.83 6.10 -2.84
N GLU A 82 17.38 7.20 -3.35
CA GLU A 82 18.80 7.57 -3.18
C GLU A 82 19.21 7.77 -1.70
N LEU A 83 18.26 8.13 -0.84
CA LEU A 83 18.45 8.27 0.60
C LEU A 83 18.22 6.97 1.39
N ASP A 84 17.99 5.84 0.71
CA ASP A 84 17.73 4.52 1.28
C ASP A 84 16.65 4.53 2.38
N VAL A 85 15.53 5.22 2.13
CA VAL A 85 14.47 5.39 3.14
C VAL A 85 13.62 4.13 3.36
N ILE A 86 13.57 3.22 2.37
CA ILE A 86 12.67 2.05 2.36
C ILE A 86 12.91 1.12 3.56
N PRO A 87 14.14 0.67 3.89
CA PRO A 87 14.38 -0.15 5.07
C PRO A 87 13.82 0.45 6.36
N ARG A 88 14.02 1.76 6.56
CA ARG A 88 13.55 2.45 7.77
C ARG A 88 12.03 2.52 7.84
N LEU A 89 11.36 2.82 6.72
CA LEU A 89 9.90 2.79 6.67
C LEU A 89 9.35 1.39 6.93
N MET A 90 9.95 0.34 6.37
CA MET A 90 9.55 -1.05 6.60
C MET A 90 9.72 -1.47 8.07
N GLU A 91 10.74 -0.97 8.77
CA GLU A 91 10.89 -1.17 10.20
C GLU A 91 9.76 -0.48 10.97
N MET A 92 9.46 0.79 10.66
CA MET A 92 8.39 1.56 11.31
C MET A 92 6.99 0.98 11.06
N VAL A 93 6.76 0.34 9.92
CA VAL A 93 5.51 -0.41 9.64
C VAL A 93 5.27 -1.52 10.67
N ARG A 94 6.33 -2.10 11.25
CA ARG A 94 6.26 -3.12 12.30
C ARG A 94 6.16 -2.52 13.72
N SER A 95 5.97 -1.21 13.86
CA SER A 95 5.82 -0.56 15.15
C SER A 95 4.59 -1.08 15.90
N ARG A 96 4.69 -1.16 17.22
CA ARG A 96 3.54 -1.43 18.10
C ARG A 96 2.56 -0.25 18.15
N SER A 97 2.98 0.93 17.71
CA SER A 97 2.10 2.08 17.57
C SER A 97 1.37 2.02 16.25
N THR A 98 0.05 1.90 16.33
CA THR A 98 -0.82 1.89 15.15
C THR A 98 -0.64 3.12 14.27
N GLU A 99 -0.59 4.32 14.84
CA GLU A 99 -0.43 5.54 14.03
C GLU A 99 0.93 5.61 13.35
N GLU A 100 1.99 5.12 14.00
CA GLU A 100 3.31 5.01 13.39
C GLU A 100 3.30 4.02 12.22
N ALA A 101 2.77 2.82 12.43
CA ALA A 101 2.67 1.81 11.39
C ALA A 101 1.84 2.31 10.19
N VAL A 102 0.70 2.97 10.45
CA VAL A 102 -0.21 3.50 9.42
C VAL A 102 0.45 4.62 8.60
N LYS A 103 1.19 5.54 9.24
CA LYS A 103 1.91 6.60 8.51
C LYS A 103 3.14 6.08 7.78
N ALA A 104 3.86 5.13 8.36
CA ALA A 104 4.98 4.48 7.70
C ALA A 104 4.52 3.71 6.46
N LEU A 105 3.42 2.96 6.53
CA LEU A 105 2.87 2.21 5.39
C LEU A 105 2.36 3.15 4.31
N TYR A 106 1.73 4.28 4.68
CA TYR A 106 1.35 5.33 3.74
C TYR A 106 2.57 5.89 2.99
N ALA A 107 3.64 6.23 3.72
CA ALA A 107 4.87 6.75 3.13
C ALA A 107 5.55 5.72 2.22
N LEU A 108 5.66 4.48 2.68
CA LEU A 108 6.23 3.37 1.91
C LEU A 108 5.46 3.16 0.62
N SER A 109 4.13 3.08 0.71
CA SER A 109 3.22 2.99 -0.45
C SER A 109 3.45 4.14 -1.43
N ALA A 110 3.54 5.38 -0.93
CA ALA A 110 3.79 6.56 -1.76
C ALA A 110 5.18 6.56 -2.42
N VAL A 111 6.20 5.95 -1.80
CA VAL A 111 7.56 5.86 -2.35
C VAL A 111 7.64 4.82 -3.47
N VAL A 112 6.92 3.70 -3.36
CA VAL A 112 7.07 2.54 -4.28
C VAL A 112 6.05 2.52 -5.42
N ARG A 113 4.84 3.07 -5.22
CA ARG A 113 3.80 3.04 -6.27
C ARG A 113 4.21 3.87 -7.48
N ASN A 114 3.93 3.33 -8.67
CA ASN A 114 4.33 3.91 -9.97
C ASN A 114 5.85 4.19 -10.08
N HIS A 115 6.67 3.47 -9.33
CA HIS A 115 8.13 3.64 -9.33
C HIS A 115 8.85 2.28 -9.37
N PRO A 116 9.18 1.75 -10.56
CA PRO A 116 9.68 0.36 -10.71
C PRO A 116 10.97 0.09 -9.92
N MET A 117 11.90 1.05 -9.84
CA MET A 117 13.13 0.90 -9.05
C MET A 117 12.84 0.86 -7.53
N GLY A 118 11.85 1.65 -7.08
CA GLY A 118 11.38 1.61 -5.69
C GLY A 118 10.71 0.27 -5.35
N GLN A 119 9.93 -0.29 -6.27
CA GLN A 119 9.31 -1.61 -6.10
C GLN A 119 10.33 -2.73 -6.09
N GLU A 120 11.30 -2.70 -7.02
CA GLU A 120 12.40 -3.65 -7.03
C GLU A 120 13.14 -3.62 -5.69
N ARG A 121 13.47 -2.42 -5.18
CA ARG A 121 14.11 -2.27 -3.86
C ARG A 121 13.24 -2.82 -2.73
N PHE A 122 11.93 -2.57 -2.76
CA PHE A 122 10.98 -3.09 -1.78
C PHE A 122 10.94 -4.63 -1.78
N TYR A 123 10.88 -5.27 -2.94
CA TYR A 123 10.90 -6.73 -3.04
C TYR A 123 12.24 -7.33 -2.62
N LEU A 124 13.38 -6.71 -2.98
CA LEU A 124 14.71 -7.14 -2.53
C LEU A 124 14.88 -7.10 -1.00
N LEU A 125 14.07 -6.28 -0.32
CA LEU A 125 14.04 -6.16 1.14
C LEU A 125 12.94 -7.00 1.80
N ASP A 126 12.39 -7.98 1.07
CA ASP A 126 11.34 -8.87 1.56
C ASP A 126 10.02 -8.14 1.90
N GLY A 127 9.69 -7.14 1.08
CA GLY A 127 8.47 -6.34 1.20
C GLY A 127 7.17 -7.15 1.10
N GLN A 128 7.18 -8.24 0.33
CA GLN A 128 6.01 -9.12 0.23
C GLN A 128 5.68 -9.77 1.57
N SER A 129 6.68 -10.28 2.30
CA SER A 129 6.47 -10.88 3.61
C SER A 129 5.97 -9.86 4.63
N LEU A 130 6.44 -8.61 4.58
CA LEU A 130 5.90 -7.52 5.39
C LEU A 130 4.39 -7.32 5.17
N LEU A 131 3.95 -7.30 3.92
CA LEU A 131 2.52 -7.17 3.59
C LEU A 131 1.73 -8.42 3.96
N GLU A 132 2.31 -9.61 3.79
CA GLU A 132 1.71 -10.87 4.25
C GLU A 132 1.43 -10.81 5.76
N ASP A 133 2.43 -10.47 6.57
CA ASP A 133 2.34 -10.41 8.03
C ASP A 133 1.22 -9.46 8.48
N LEU A 134 1.15 -8.27 7.86
CA LEU A 134 0.11 -7.28 8.16
C LEU A 134 -1.29 -7.80 7.83
N MET A 135 -1.47 -8.45 6.67
CA MET A 135 -2.78 -8.98 6.25
C MET A 135 -3.22 -10.18 7.10
N ARG A 136 -2.26 -10.97 7.62
CA ARG A 136 -2.55 -12.13 8.48
C ARG A 136 -2.82 -11.76 9.93
N ASP A 137 -2.34 -10.61 10.39
CA ASP A 137 -2.59 -10.14 11.75
C ASP A 137 -4.05 -9.71 11.91
N THR A 138 -4.88 -10.62 12.41
CA THR A 138 -6.30 -10.36 12.71
C THR A 138 -6.50 -9.35 13.85
N GLY A 139 -5.46 -9.05 14.62
CA GLY A 139 -5.46 -8.03 15.67
C GLY A 139 -5.00 -6.65 15.20
N ALA A 140 -4.51 -6.53 13.96
CA ALA A 140 -4.08 -5.26 13.40
C ALA A 140 -5.26 -4.29 13.19
N ASP A 141 -4.96 -2.99 13.22
CA ASP A 141 -5.93 -1.95 12.88
C ASP A 141 -6.37 -2.10 11.42
N VAL A 142 -7.67 -2.03 11.17
CA VAL A 142 -8.29 -2.19 9.86
C VAL A 142 -7.69 -1.27 8.78
N ARG A 143 -7.17 -0.10 9.17
CA ARG A 143 -6.49 0.82 8.24
C ARG A 143 -5.21 0.22 7.67
N LEU A 144 -4.52 -0.65 8.40
CA LEU A 144 -3.35 -1.38 7.92
C LEU A 144 -3.75 -2.42 6.88
N HIS A 145 -4.83 -3.18 7.11
CA HIS A 145 -5.36 -4.13 6.12
C HIS A 145 -5.75 -3.42 4.83
N ARG A 146 -6.58 -2.37 4.92
CA ARG A 146 -7.03 -1.59 3.75
C ARG A 146 -5.86 -1.01 2.96
N LYS A 147 -4.85 -0.45 3.64
CA LYS A 147 -3.65 0.11 3.00
C LYS A 147 -2.75 -0.96 2.37
N SER A 148 -2.62 -2.12 3.02
CA SER A 148 -1.85 -3.25 2.50
C SER A 148 -2.49 -3.77 1.22
N LEU A 149 -3.79 -4.06 1.26
CA LEU A 149 -4.58 -4.51 0.11
C LEU A 149 -4.55 -3.52 -1.05
N PHE A 150 -4.68 -2.23 -0.74
CA PHE A 150 -4.54 -1.18 -1.75
C PHE A 150 -3.15 -1.18 -2.40
N LEU A 151 -2.09 -1.33 -1.62
CA LEU A 151 -0.73 -1.46 -2.17
C LEU A 151 -0.58 -2.75 -2.99
N VAL A 152 -1.16 -3.88 -2.55
CA VAL A 152 -1.15 -5.14 -3.30
C VAL A 152 -1.77 -4.96 -4.69
N ALA A 153 -2.95 -4.33 -4.76
CA ALA A 153 -3.65 -4.07 -6.01
C ALA A 153 -2.79 -3.25 -6.98
N ASP A 154 -2.24 -2.14 -6.50
CA ASP A 154 -1.38 -1.26 -7.30
C ASP A 154 -0.10 -1.94 -7.79
N LEU A 155 0.58 -2.72 -6.92
CA LEU A 155 1.77 -3.46 -7.30
C LEU A 155 1.47 -4.54 -8.36
N ALA A 156 0.33 -5.22 -8.24
CA ALA A 156 -0.11 -6.23 -9.20
C ALA A 156 -0.46 -5.64 -10.58
N GLU A 157 -1.03 -4.44 -10.62
CA GLU A 157 -1.29 -3.69 -11.86
C GLU A 157 0.02 -3.24 -12.51
N GLN A 158 0.91 -2.64 -11.72
CA GLN A 158 2.20 -2.10 -12.18
C GLN A 158 3.18 -3.19 -12.61
N GLN A 159 3.06 -4.42 -12.09
CA GLN A 159 3.86 -5.56 -12.55
C GLN A 159 3.65 -5.84 -14.05
N LYS A 160 2.46 -5.54 -14.60
CA LYS A 160 2.21 -5.67 -16.04
C LYS A 160 2.86 -4.57 -16.85
N GLU A 161 2.80 -3.33 -16.33
CA GLU A 161 3.36 -2.15 -16.98
C GLU A 161 4.89 -2.22 -17.01
N PHE A 162 5.50 -2.75 -15.94
CA PHE A 162 6.95 -2.87 -15.78
C PHE A 162 7.41 -4.33 -15.75
N PHE A 163 6.85 -5.16 -16.65
CA PHE A 163 7.07 -6.61 -16.70
C PHE A 163 8.56 -7.00 -16.73
N ASP A 164 9.38 -6.30 -17.52
CA ASP A 164 10.81 -6.62 -17.66
C ASP A 164 11.59 -6.51 -16.34
N VAL A 165 11.15 -5.64 -15.44
CA VAL A 165 11.81 -5.42 -14.14
C VAL A 165 11.20 -6.28 -13.04
N LEU A 166 9.87 -6.43 -13.06
CA LEU A 166 9.11 -6.95 -11.93
C LEU A 166 8.60 -8.38 -12.09
N SER A 167 8.69 -8.99 -13.27
CA SER A 167 8.19 -10.35 -13.53
C SER A 167 8.82 -11.45 -12.64
N LYS A 168 10.03 -11.22 -12.13
CA LYS A 168 10.71 -12.14 -11.20
C LYS A 168 10.13 -12.17 -9.77
N TYR A 169 9.30 -11.18 -9.41
CA TYR A 169 8.72 -11.06 -8.07
C TYR A 169 7.28 -11.61 -8.08
N GLU A 170 7.15 -12.92 -8.13
CA GLU A 170 5.84 -13.58 -8.08
C GLU A 170 5.33 -13.73 -6.64
N PRO A 171 4.02 -13.49 -6.40
CA PRO A 171 3.44 -13.65 -5.08
C PRO A 171 3.42 -15.12 -4.64
N SER A 172 3.74 -15.37 -3.37
CA SER A 172 3.68 -16.71 -2.78
C SER A 172 2.23 -17.14 -2.56
N LYS A 173 1.99 -18.46 -2.49
CA LYS A 173 0.67 -19.00 -2.10
C LYS A 173 0.18 -18.42 -0.78
N SER A 174 1.05 -18.32 0.23
CA SER A 174 0.70 -17.83 1.57
C SER A 174 0.26 -16.36 1.55
N TYR A 175 0.92 -15.54 0.73
CA TYR A 175 0.57 -14.15 0.49
C TYR A 175 -0.81 -14.03 -0.19
N LEU A 176 -1.07 -14.83 -1.23
CA LEU A 176 -2.38 -14.85 -1.90
C LEU A 176 -3.50 -15.29 -0.96
N MET A 177 -3.25 -16.31 -0.13
CA MET A 177 -4.21 -16.74 0.89
C MET A 177 -4.50 -15.64 1.92
N ALA A 178 -3.50 -14.85 2.31
CA ALA A 178 -3.69 -13.72 3.22
C ALA A 178 -4.64 -12.66 2.61
N VAL A 179 -4.44 -12.32 1.32
CA VAL A 179 -5.33 -11.41 0.59
C VAL A 179 -6.77 -11.96 0.55
N VAL A 180 -6.94 -13.23 0.15
CA VAL A 180 -8.27 -13.87 0.05
C VAL A 180 -8.97 -13.95 1.41
N SER A 181 -8.22 -14.20 2.48
CA SER A 181 -8.78 -14.33 3.84
C SER A 181 -9.49 -13.06 4.31
N LEU A 182 -9.04 -11.89 3.88
CA LEU A 182 -9.61 -10.59 4.23
C LEU A 182 -10.98 -10.32 3.58
N LEU A 183 -11.43 -11.14 2.63
CA LEU A 183 -12.83 -11.11 2.19
C LEU A 183 -13.82 -11.58 3.27
N ASN A 184 -13.35 -12.32 4.29
CA ASN A 184 -14.20 -12.83 5.38
C ASN A 184 -14.33 -11.87 6.57
N THR A 185 -13.74 -10.66 6.50
CA THR A 185 -13.92 -9.66 7.57
C THR A 185 -15.30 -9.02 7.51
N ASP A 186 -15.81 -8.47 8.61
CA ASP A 186 -17.08 -7.72 8.63
C ASP A 186 -16.96 -6.29 8.06
N ASP A 187 -15.73 -5.85 7.74
CA ASP A 187 -15.46 -4.51 7.26
C ASP A 187 -15.58 -4.40 5.74
N LEU A 188 -16.70 -3.85 5.27
CA LEU A 188 -17.01 -3.75 3.83
C LEU A 188 -15.94 -2.98 3.03
N ASP A 189 -15.32 -1.94 3.60
CA ASP A 189 -14.19 -1.24 2.98
C ASP A 189 -12.98 -2.17 2.77
N THR A 190 -12.67 -3.03 3.74
CA THR A 190 -11.59 -4.03 3.62
C THR A 190 -11.93 -5.06 2.58
N GLN A 191 -13.18 -5.54 2.55
CA GLN A 191 -13.65 -6.46 1.51
C GLN A 191 -13.53 -5.84 0.11
N GLU A 192 -13.91 -4.57 -0.06
CA GLU A 192 -13.74 -3.83 -1.33
C GLU A 192 -12.28 -3.82 -1.78
N LYS A 193 -11.35 -3.46 -0.86
CA LYS A 193 -9.92 -3.43 -1.18
C LYS A 193 -9.35 -4.82 -1.46
N ALA A 194 -9.87 -5.85 -0.79
CA ALA A 194 -9.49 -7.25 -1.05
C ALA A 194 -9.96 -7.70 -2.44
N LEU A 195 -11.19 -7.34 -2.84
CA LEU A 195 -11.69 -7.60 -4.20
C LEU A 195 -10.83 -6.90 -5.26
N MET A 196 -10.45 -5.64 -5.04
CA MET A 196 -9.55 -4.92 -5.95
C MET A 196 -8.20 -5.64 -6.08
N ALA A 197 -7.60 -6.06 -4.97
CA ALA A 197 -6.33 -6.79 -4.97
C ALA A 197 -6.45 -8.14 -5.69
N ILE A 198 -7.50 -8.92 -5.42
CA ILE A 198 -7.75 -10.23 -6.05
C ILE A 198 -8.00 -10.07 -7.55
N HIS A 199 -8.75 -9.04 -7.96
CA HIS A 199 -8.95 -8.72 -9.36
C HIS A 199 -7.60 -8.49 -10.04
N SER A 200 -6.80 -7.56 -9.53
CA SER A 200 -5.54 -7.17 -10.15
C SER A 200 -4.55 -8.33 -10.20
N LEU A 201 -4.41 -9.12 -9.11
CA LEU A 201 -3.61 -10.34 -9.06
C LEU A 201 -4.09 -11.42 -10.04
N GLY A 202 -5.41 -11.67 -10.08
CA GLY A 202 -6.01 -12.72 -10.90
C GLY A 202 -5.87 -12.47 -12.40
N VAL A 203 -5.57 -11.22 -12.81
CA VAL A 203 -5.28 -10.89 -14.19
C VAL A 203 -3.79 -10.66 -14.47
N THR A 204 -2.88 -10.84 -13.51
CA THR A 204 -1.42 -10.60 -13.68
C THR A 204 -0.75 -11.68 -14.53
N THR A 205 -0.66 -12.91 -14.05
CA THR A 205 -0.05 -14.05 -14.77
C THR A 205 -0.92 -15.30 -14.61
N ASP A 206 -0.77 -16.27 -15.51
CA ASP A 206 -1.51 -17.53 -15.40
C ASP A 206 -1.08 -18.35 -14.17
N THR A 207 0.17 -18.23 -13.73
CA THR A 207 0.65 -18.82 -12.46
C THR A 207 -0.15 -18.29 -11.27
N VAL A 208 -0.28 -16.97 -11.14
CA VAL A 208 -1.02 -16.33 -10.05
C VAL A 208 -2.52 -16.64 -10.13
N TYR A 209 -3.09 -16.61 -11.34
CA TYR A 209 -4.47 -17.02 -11.58
C TYR A 209 -4.74 -18.44 -11.09
N ASN A 210 -3.88 -19.40 -11.46
CA ASN A 210 -4.03 -20.80 -11.09
C ASN A 210 -3.87 -21.01 -9.57
N LEU A 211 -2.92 -20.33 -8.93
CA LEU A 211 -2.77 -20.37 -7.47
C LEU A 211 -4.01 -19.83 -6.75
N LEU A 212 -4.57 -18.71 -7.20
CA LEU A 212 -5.79 -18.16 -6.62
C LEU A 212 -6.97 -19.15 -6.76
N LYS A 213 -7.14 -19.71 -7.96
CA LYS A 213 -8.26 -20.60 -8.30
C LYS A 213 -8.17 -21.96 -7.62
N GLN A 214 -7.01 -22.61 -7.66
CA GLN A 214 -6.84 -24.01 -7.27
C GLN A 214 -6.39 -24.16 -5.81
N GLU A 215 -5.63 -23.20 -5.29
CA GLU A 215 -4.89 -23.36 -4.03
C GLU A 215 -5.33 -22.38 -2.93
N CYS A 216 -6.07 -21.32 -3.27
CA CYS A 216 -6.52 -20.29 -2.31
C CYS A 216 -8.05 -20.27 -2.08
N ASP A 217 -8.79 -21.20 -2.69
CA ASP A 217 -10.27 -21.32 -2.55
C ASP A 217 -11.04 -20.02 -2.87
N VAL A 218 -10.49 -19.19 -3.77
CA VAL A 218 -11.03 -17.85 -4.05
C VAL A 218 -12.48 -17.89 -4.54
N GLN A 219 -12.86 -18.92 -5.31
CA GLN A 219 -14.21 -19.07 -5.86
C GLN A 219 -15.26 -19.25 -4.76
N SER A 220 -14.98 -20.10 -3.77
CA SER A 220 -15.91 -20.38 -2.67
C SER A 220 -16.07 -19.16 -1.77
N VAL A 221 -14.97 -18.47 -1.45
CA VAL A 221 -14.99 -17.25 -0.64
C VAL A 221 -15.76 -16.13 -1.34
N LEU A 222 -15.55 -15.93 -2.64
CA LEU A 222 -16.30 -14.93 -3.41
C LEU A 222 -17.79 -15.28 -3.52
N LEU A 223 -18.15 -16.55 -3.68
CA LEU A 223 -19.55 -16.98 -3.71
C LEU A 223 -20.24 -16.67 -2.37
N LYS A 224 -19.57 -16.98 -1.25
CA LYS A 224 -20.09 -16.66 0.08
C LYS A 224 -20.31 -15.15 0.25
N LEU A 225 -19.31 -14.34 -0.09
CA LEU A 225 -19.42 -12.88 -0.02
C LEU A 225 -20.56 -12.35 -0.92
N GLN A 226 -20.75 -12.92 -2.12
CA GLN A 226 -21.87 -12.54 -2.97
C GLN A 226 -23.23 -12.72 -2.26
N LEU A 227 -23.45 -13.87 -1.62
CA LEU A 227 -24.71 -14.17 -0.93
C LEU A 227 -24.94 -13.25 0.27
N GLU A 228 -23.86 -12.88 0.98
CA GLU A 228 -23.90 -11.90 2.07
C GLU A 228 -24.30 -10.52 1.55
N LEU A 229 -23.69 -10.06 0.45
CA LEU A 229 -24.03 -8.78 -0.20
C LEU A 229 -25.45 -8.78 -0.77
N ASP A 230 -25.93 -9.89 -1.33
CA ASP A 230 -27.32 -10.05 -1.78
C ASP A 230 -28.31 -9.85 -0.61
N THR A 231 -27.97 -10.38 0.56
CA THR A 231 -28.77 -10.26 1.78
C THR A 231 -28.78 -8.82 2.29
N LEU A 232 -27.61 -8.17 2.32
CA LEU A 232 -27.49 -6.76 2.70
C LEU A 232 -28.27 -5.85 1.75
N TRP A 233 -28.18 -6.10 0.44
CA TRP A 233 -28.91 -5.37 -0.59
C TRP A 233 -30.42 -5.48 -0.42
N GLN A 234 -30.93 -6.67 -0.10
CA GLN A 234 -32.37 -6.87 0.17
C GLN A 234 -32.84 -6.12 1.42
N SER A 235 -31.95 -5.96 2.41
CA SER A 235 -32.27 -5.23 3.64
C SER A 235 -32.27 -3.70 3.47
N ASP A 236 -31.41 -3.17 2.60
CA ASP A 236 -31.31 -1.74 2.30
C ASP A 236 -30.94 -1.49 0.83
N SER A 237 -31.96 -1.51 -0.03
CA SER A 237 -31.79 -1.39 -1.49
C SER A 237 -31.32 -0.01 -1.96
N ASN A 238 -31.27 0.98 -1.07
CA ASN A 238 -30.81 2.34 -1.38
C ASN A 238 -29.33 2.55 -1.03
N ASN A 239 -28.65 1.52 -0.52
CA ASN A 239 -27.25 1.62 -0.15
C ASN A 239 -26.34 1.53 -1.39
N ASP A 240 -26.04 2.67 -2.00
CA ASP A 240 -25.17 2.76 -3.20
C ASP A 240 -23.83 2.06 -3.01
N PHE A 241 -23.24 2.12 -1.81
CA PHE A 241 -21.95 1.47 -1.54
C PHE A 241 -22.05 -0.06 -1.58
N VAL A 242 -23.11 -0.65 -0.99
CA VAL A 242 -23.35 -2.09 -1.09
C VAL A 242 -23.63 -2.49 -2.54
N ARG A 243 -24.30 -1.64 -3.35
CA ARG A 243 -24.48 -1.89 -4.79
C ARG A 243 -23.14 -2.05 -5.49
N ASP A 244 -22.27 -1.08 -5.29
CA ASP A 244 -21.03 -0.96 -6.02
C ASP A 244 -20.07 -2.08 -5.62
N LEU A 245 -20.04 -2.43 -4.32
CA LEU A 245 -19.31 -3.57 -3.79
C LEU A 245 -19.84 -4.91 -4.34
N HIS A 246 -21.16 -5.06 -4.42
CA HIS A 246 -21.80 -6.24 -5.01
C HIS A 246 -21.44 -6.40 -6.50
N LEU A 247 -21.49 -5.31 -7.28
CA LEU A 247 -21.07 -5.31 -8.69
C LEU A 247 -19.58 -5.63 -8.85
N LEU A 248 -18.74 -5.10 -7.96
CA LEU A 248 -17.32 -5.42 -7.92
C LEU A 248 -17.10 -6.92 -7.65
N CYS A 249 -17.79 -7.49 -6.65
CA CYS A 249 -17.71 -8.92 -6.33
C CYS A 249 -18.09 -9.79 -7.55
N GLN A 250 -19.19 -9.45 -8.25
CA GLN A 250 -19.58 -10.13 -9.48
C GLN A 250 -18.51 -10.06 -10.57
N LYS A 251 -17.90 -8.88 -10.76
CA LYS A 251 -16.80 -8.68 -11.71
C LYS A 251 -15.56 -9.51 -11.35
N VAL A 252 -15.20 -9.60 -10.08
CA VAL A 252 -14.06 -10.42 -9.65
C VAL A 252 -14.37 -11.90 -9.83
N ARG A 253 -15.59 -12.34 -9.52
CA ARG A 253 -16.04 -13.72 -9.73
C ARG A 253 -15.97 -14.15 -11.18
N SER A 254 -16.31 -13.27 -12.13
CA SER A 254 -16.30 -13.61 -13.55
C SER A 254 -14.90 -13.93 -14.10
N ILE A 255 -13.83 -13.42 -13.47
CA ILE A 255 -12.45 -13.81 -13.79
C ILE A 255 -12.24 -15.31 -13.57
N PHE A 256 -12.87 -15.87 -12.53
CA PHE A 256 -12.65 -17.24 -12.10
C PHE A 256 -13.76 -18.20 -12.54
N SER A 257 -14.89 -17.72 -13.09
CA SER A 257 -16.08 -18.55 -13.34
C SER A 257 -16.04 -19.40 -14.61
N ASP A 258 -15.20 -19.09 -15.60
CA ASP A 258 -15.08 -19.87 -16.84
C ASP A 258 -13.63 -19.92 -17.38
N GLY A 259 -13.25 -21.06 -17.95
CA GLY A 259 -11.88 -21.46 -18.22
C GLY A 259 -11.06 -20.50 -19.10
N ARG A 260 -9.92 -20.04 -18.56
CA ARG A 260 -8.69 -19.81 -19.35
C ARG A 260 -8.02 -21.11 -19.81
N ASP A 261 -8.71 -22.24 -19.71
CA ASP A 261 -8.18 -23.58 -20.01
C ASP A 261 -8.19 -23.90 -21.53
N GLY A 262 -8.08 -22.92 -22.44
CA GLY A 262 -8.30 -23.20 -23.85
C GLY A 262 -7.85 -22.19 -24.90
N ASN A 263 -6.76 -21.42 -24.72
CA ASN A 263 -6.21 -20.65 -25.86
C ASN A 263 -4.71 -20.29 -25.82
N THR A 264 -3.84 -21.23 -25.42
CA THR A 264 -2.38 -21.09 -25.59
C THR A 264 -1.72 -22.22 -26.38
N SER A 265 -2.50 -22.93 -27.20
CA SER A 265 -1.99 -23.81 -28.23
C SER A 265 -2.53 -23.39 -29.60
N MET A 266 -2.00 -22.29 -30.13
CA MET A 266 -1.80 -22.01 -31.58
C MET A 266 -1.49 -20.52 -31.79
N GLN A 267 -0.19 -20.17 -31.82
CA GLN A 267 0.53 -19.57 -32.97
C GLN A 267 1.96 -19.24 -32.56
#